data_AF-A0A2W1A6Z6-F1
#
_entry.id   AF-A0A2W1A6Z6-F1
#
_cell.length_a   1.000
_cell.length_b   1.000
_cell.length_c   1.000
_cell.angle_alpha   90.00
_cell.angle_beta   90.00
_cell.angle_gamma   90.00
#
_symmetry.space_group_name_H-M   'P 1'
#
loop_
_entity.id
_entity.type
_entity.pdbx_description
1 polymer ?
#
loop_
_entity_poly.entity_id
_entity_poly.type
_entity_poly.pdbx_seq_one_letter_code
_entity_poly.pdbx_strand_id
1 'polypeptide(L)' 'MNRLEGKVALISGTAKGQGAEKVALFAAEGAQVIFGDILDDLGLEVEKKSRPLVKMPNIYIWM' A
#
# COMPACT_ATOMS: atom_id res chain seq x y z
N MET A 1 -19.72 7.33 -5.83
CA MET A 1 -19.47 6.10 -5.06
C MET A 1 -18.08 5.63 -5.43
N ASN A 2 -17.16 5.58 -4.48
CA ASN A 2 -15.78 5.23 -4.77
C ASN A 2 -15.67 3.70 -4.90
N ARG A 3 -15.01 3.20 -5.96
CA ARG A 3 -15.11 1.78 -6.35
C ARG A 3 -14.63 0.82 -5.25
N LEU A 4 -13.69 1.24 -4.40
CA LEU A 4 -13.09 0.41 -3.35
C LEU A 4 -13.44 0.89 -1.94
N GLU A 5 -14.46 1.73 -1.81
CA GLU A 5 -14.92 2.25 -0.54
C GLU A 5 -15.28 1.12 0.44
N GLY A 6 -14.70 1.16 1.65
CA GLY A 6 -14.92 0.15 2.68
C GLY A 6 -14.24 -1.20 2.43
N LYS A 7 -13.33 -1.29 1.45
CA LYS A 7 -12.56 -2.51 1.16
C LYS A 7 -11.14 -2.42 1.72
N VAL A 8 -10.55 -3.59 1.96
CA VAL A 8 -9.12 -3.75 2.28
C VAL A 8 -8.43 -4.38 1.07
N ALA A 9 -7.32 -3.79 0.62
CA ALA A 9 -6.51 -4.30 -0.47
C ALA A 9 -5.11 -4.67 0.02
N LEU A 10 -4.70 -5.93 -0.19
CA LEU A 10 -3.33 -6.39 0.02
C LEU A 10 -2.59 -6.43 -1.32
N ILE A 11 -1.49 -5.70 -1.43
CA ILE A 11 -0.72 -5.58 -2.68
C ILE A 11 0.74 -5.97 -2.42
N SER A 12 1.22 -7.02 -3.08
CA SER A 12 2.63 -7.42 -3.08
C SER A 12 3.39 -6.83 -4.27
N GLY A 13 4.71 -6.72 -4.19
CA GLY A 13 5.53 -6.30 -5.32
C GLY A 13 5.41 -4.80 -5.60
N THR A 14 5.24 -3.99 -4.56
CA THR A 14 4.90 -2.58 -4.66
C THR A 14 6.08 -1.63 -4.73
N ALA A 15 7.33 -2.10 -4.65
CA ALA A 15 8.50 -1.23 -4.67
C ALA A 15 8.64 -0.41 -5.98
N LYS A 16 8.04 -0.87 -7.08
CA LYS A 16 8.14 -0.21 -8.40
C LYS A 16 7.01 -0.59 -9.36
N GLY A 17 6.98 0.09 -10.51
CA GLY A 17 6.08 -0.20 -11.62
C GLY A 17 4.61 -0.14 -11.22
N GLN A 18 3.79 -1.04 -11.77
CA GLN A 18 2.34 -1.03 -11.54
C GLN A 18 1.96 -1.29 -10.08
N GLY A 19 2.79 -2.00 -9.30
CA GLY A 19 2.52 -2.25 -7.89
C GLY A 19 2.49 -0.96 -7.09
N ALA A 20 3.48 -0.08 -7.28
CA ALA A 20 3.57 1.22 -6.64
C ALA A 20 2.37 2.12 -7.00
N GLU A 21 2.01 2.19 -8.29
CA GLU A 21 0.87 2.99 -8.75
C GLU A 21 -0.47 2.50 -8.18
N LYS A 22 -0.65 1.18 -8.04
CA LYS A 22 -1.88 0.59 -7.47
C LYS A 22 -2.07 0.97 -6.00
N VAL A 23 -1.00 1.15 -5.21
CA VAL A 23 -1.11 1.59 -3.82
C VAL A 23 -1.81 2.95 -3.74
N ALA A 24 -1.34 3.92 -4.53
CA ALA A 24 -1.90 5.27 -4.54
C ALA A 24 -3.33 5.28 -5.13
N LEU A 25 -3.54 4.60 -6.24
CA LEU A 25 -4.85 4.53 -6.90
C LEU A 25 -5.91 3.90 -5.98
N PHE A 26 -5.58 2.82 -5.29
CA PHE A 26 -6.55 2.10 -4.46
C PHE A 26 -6.89 2.89 -3.20
N ALA A 27 -5.91 3.57 -2.60
CA ALA A 27 -6.14 4.50 -1.50
C ALA A 27 -7.05 5.66 -1.94
N ALA A 28 -6.83 6.22 -3.13
CA ALA A 28 -7.68 7.28 -3.69
C ALA A 28 -9.12 6.81 -3.98
N GLU A 29 -9.29 5.53 -4.36
CA GLU A 29 -10.58 4.87 -4.52
C GLU A 29 -11.24 4.46 -3.18
N GLY A 30 -10.68 4.87 -2.03
CA GLY A 30 -11.27 4.68 -0.70
C GLY A 30 -10.96 3.34 -0.03
N ALA A 31 -9.99 2.58 -0.54
CA ALA A 31 -9.55 1.35 0.09
C ALA A 31 -8.62 1.63 1.28
N GLN A 32 -8.66 0.74 2.27
CA GLN A 32 -7.53 0.56 3.19
C GLN A 32 -6.48 -0.31 2.50
N VAL A 33 -5.29 0.23 2.25
CA VAL A 33 -4.24 -0.48 1.50
C VAL A 33 -3.16 -1.00 2.45
N ILE A 34 -2.92 -2.31 2.38
CA ILE A 34 -1.77 -3.00 2.97
C ILE A 34 -0.85 -3.36 1.81
N PHE A 35 0.43 -3.04 1.91
CA PHE A 35 1.37 -3.38 0.84
C PHE A 35 2.75 -3.75 1.37
N GLY A 36 3.47 -4.51 0.55
CA GLY A 36 4.81 -4.99 0.87
C GLY A 36 5.58 -5.42 -0.37
N ASP A 37 6.90 -5.38 -0.24
CA ASP A 37 7.86 -5.82 -1.24
C ASP A 37 9.09 -6.36 -0.52
N ILE A 38 9.91 -7.16 -1.19
CA ILE A 38 11.19 -7.62 -0.64
C ILE A 38 12.27 -6.53 -0.68
N LEU A 39 12.07 -5.50 -1.50
CA LEU A 39 13.00 -4.39 -1.64
C LEU A 39 12.64 -3.28 -0.66
N ASP A 40 13.05 -3.44 0.61
CA ASP A 40 12.66 -2.58 1.73
C ASP A 40 12.88 -1.08 1.46
N ASP A 41 14.08 -0.69 1.01
CA ASP A 41 14.42 0.71 0.76
C ASP A 41 13.49 1.35 -0.27
N LEU A 42 13.18 0.63 -1.35
CA LEU A 42 12.26 1.11 -2.38
C LEU A 42 10.80 1.09 -1.88
N GLY A 43 10.43 0.10 -1.07
CA GLY A 43 9.13 0.03 -0.42
C GLY A 43 8.87 1.23 0.51
N LEU A 44 9.90 1.65 1.28
CA LEU A 44 9.83 2.83 2.15
C LEU A 44 9.65 4.12 1.35
N GLU A 45 10.24 4.23 0.16
CA GLU A 45 10.00 5.37 -0.74
C GLU A 45 8.56 5.43 -1.25
N VAL A 46 7.93 4.27 -1.48
CA VAL A 46 6.50 4.20 -1.84
C VAL A 46 5.63 4.59 -0.65
N GLU A 47 5.94 4.12 0.57
CA GLU A 47 5.24 4.54 1.79
C GLU A 47 5.23 6.07 1.95
N LYS A 48 6.40 6.71 1.76
CA LYS A 48 6.53 8.17 1.88
C LYS A 48 5.65 8.91 0.86
N LYS A 49 5.59 8.41 -0.38
CA LYS A 49 4.84 9.02 -1.49
C LYS A 49 3.33 8.84 -1.37
N SER A 50 2.86 7.74 -0.78
CA SER A 50 1.45 7.36 -0.77
C SER A 50 0.67 7.86 0.47
N ARG A 51 1.22 8.75 1.30
CA ARG A 51 0.56 9.26 2.52
C ARG A 51 -0.68 10.13 2.24
N PRO A 52 -1.73 10.05 3.10
CA PRO A 52 -1.75 9.40 4.41
C PRO A 52 -2.14 7.91 4.34
N LEU A 53 -1.22 7.03 4.74
CA LEU A 53 -1.46 5.60 4.88
C LEU A 53 -1.75 5.27 6.35
N VAL A 54 -2.69 4.36 6.57
CA VAL A 54 -2.95 3.82 7.92
C VAL A 54 -1.79 2.91 8.29
N LYS A 55 -0.95 3.33 9.25
CA LYS A 55 0.00 2.41 9.89
C LYS A 55 -0.78 1.41 10.73
N MET A 56 -0.71 0.13 10.38
CA MET A 56 -1.29 -0.93 11.21
C MET A 56 -0.39 -1.15 12.42
N PRO A 57 -0.91 -0.99 13.66
CA PRO A 57 -0.09 -1.04 14.87
C PRO A 57 0.46 -2.43 15.20
N ASN A 58 -0.02 -3.53 14.58
CA ASN A 58 0.35 -4.90 14.92
C ASN A 58 0.37 -5.84 13.69
N ILE A 59 1.21 -5.57 12.69
CA ILE A 59 1.46 -6.55 11.61
C ILE A 59 2.80 -7.25 11.88
N TYR A 60 2.75 -8.55 12.18
CA TYR A 60 3.94 -9.39 12.36
C TYR A 60 4.28 -10.05 11.02
N ILE A 61 4.91 -9.31 10.11
CA ILE A 61 5.56 -9.90 8.95
C ILE A 61 7.03 -10.01 9.33
N TRP A 62 7.44 -11.17 9.85
CA TRP A 62 8.85 -11.47 10.02
C TRP A 62 9.42 -11.78 8.63
N MET A 63 10.24 -10.86 8.12
CA MET A 63 11.22 -11.11 7.06
C MET A 63 12.61 -11.10 7.67
#